data_AF-A0A6G2V5E0-F1
#
_entry.id   AF-A0A6G2V5E0-F1
#
_cell.length_a   1.000
_cell.length_b   1.000
_cell.length_c   1.000
_cell.angle_alpha   90.00
_cell.angle_beta   90.00
_cell.angle_gamma   90.00
#
_symmetry.space_group_name_H-M   'P 1'
#
loop_
_entity.id
_entity.type
_entity.pdbx_description
1 polymer ?
#
loop_
_entity_poly.entity_id
_entity_poly.type
_entity_poly.pdbx_seq_one_letter_code
_entity_poly.pdbx_strand_id
1 'polypeptide(L)'
;ARHETLRSRYPATDDGRPLLVIDPPGPAALTEAVAESPAEAERLVDEASAVPFDLEQGPLLRALLIRLAADDHVLLLVVHHSVSDGWSSE
;
A
#
# COMPACT_ATOMS: atom_id res chain seq x y z
N ALA A 1 13.86 7.58 2.12
CA ALA A 1 13.18 6.55 1.30
C ALA A 1 13.92 6.37 -0.02
N ARG A 2 14.30 5.14 -0.38
CA ARG A 2 15.15 4.81 -1.56
C ARG A 2 14.38 4.76 -2.88
N HIS A 3 13.16 4.23 -2.88
CA HIS A 3 12.41 3.93 -4.10
C HIS A 3 11.53 5.12 -4.50
N GLU A 4 11.71 5.63 -5.71
CA GLU A 4 10.92 6.75 -6.22
C GLU A 4 9.53 6.33 -6.65
N THR A 5 9.42 5.17 -7.29
CA THR A 5 8.14 4.63 -7.79
C THR A 5 7.09 4.46 -6.69
N LEU A 6 7.51 4.08 -5.47
CA LEU A 6 6.60 3.93 -4.31
C LEU A 6 6.09 5.28 -3.75
N ARG A 7 6.65 6.40 -4.20
CA ARG A 7 6.26 7.77 -3.83
C ARG A 7 5.58 8.51 -4.98
N SER A 8 5.19 7.76 -6.02
CA SER A 8 4.54 8.32 -7.20
C SER A 8 3.04 8.45 -7.03
N ARG A 9 2.48 9.52 -7.60
CA ARG A 9 1.05 9.74 -7.81
C ARG A 9 0.80 10.30 -9.22
N TYR A 10 -0.44 10.22 -9.67
CA TYR A 10 -0.88 10.53 -11.03
C TYR A 10 -2.07 11.51 -11.05
N PRO A 11 -1.92 12.75 -10.53
CA PRO A 11 -2.96 13.77 -10.69
C PRO A 11 -3.23 14.07 -12.16
N ALA A 12 -4.48 14.42 -12.48
CA ALA A 12 -4.85 14.91 -13.79
C ALA A 12 -4.38 16.36 -14.00
N THR A 13 -3.91 16.68 -15.20
CA THR A 13 -3.74 18.05 -15.67
C THR A 13 -5.08 18.69 -16.02
N ASP A 14 -5.11 20.01 -16.24
CA ASP A 14 -6.32 20.74 -16.64
C ASP A 14 -7.00 20.19 -17.92
N ASP A 15 -6.22 19.53 -18.79
CA ASP A 15 -6.70 18.87 -20.01
C ASP A 15 -6.92 17.35 -19.85
N GLY A 16 -6.93 16.85 -18.61
CA GLY A 16 -7.32 15.47 -18.25
C GLY A 16 -6.26 14.40 -18.48
N ARG A 17 -5.00 14.77 -18.73
CA ARG A 17 -3.90 13.80 -18.90
C ARG A 17 -3.26 13.46 -17.55
N PRO A 18 -2.86 12.20 -17.30
CA PRO A 18 -2.17 11.84 -16.08
C PRO A 18 -0.75 12.43 -16.07
N LEU A 19 -0.37 13.09 -14.98
CA LEU A 19 0.98 13.59 -14.74
C LEU A 19 1.65 12.75 -13.65
N LEU A 20 2.82 12.17 -13.94
CA LEU A 20 3.63 11.53 -12.91
C LEU A 20 4.25 12.57 -11.97
N VAL A 21 3.91 12.52 -10.69
CA VAL A 21 4.52 13.34 -9.64
C VAL A 21 5.18 12.41 -8.62
N ILE A 22 6.43 12.73 -8.24
CA ILE A 22 7.19 11.99 -7.23
C ILE A 22 7.28 12.88 -5.98
N ASP A 23 6.58 12.50 -4.92
CA ASP A 23 6.60 13.24 -3.65
C ASP A 23 7.93 13.05 -2.93
N PRO A 24 8.43 14.02 -2.13
CA PRO A 24 9.71 13.90 -1.44
C PRO A 24 9.77 12.67 -0.50
N PRO A 25 10.98 12.19 -0.12
CA PRO A 25 11.10 11.09 0.82
C PRO A 25 10.41 11.38 2.15
N GLY A 26 9.58 10.43 2.60
CA GLY A 26 8.89 10.47 3.90
C GLY A 26 8.71 9.07 4.48
N PRO A 27 8.18 8.97 5.71
CA PRO A 27 7.80 7.68 6.29
C PRO A 27 6.64 7.07 5.50
N ALA A 28 6.68 5.75 5.32
CA ALA A 28 5.51 5.02 4.84
C ALA A 28 4.52 4.85 6.00
N ALA A 29 3.23 5.06 5.74
CA ALA A 29 2.21 4.77 6.72
C ALA A 29 2.11 3.26 6.96
N LEU A 30 2.20 2.86 8.23
CA LEU A 30 1.97 1.49 8.69
C LEU A 30 0.75 1.49 9.58
N THR A 31 -0.27 0.74 9.19
CA THR A 31 -1.44 0.47 10.04
C THR A 31 -1.18 -0.81 10.83
N GLU A 32 -1.58 -0.85 12.09
CA GLU A 32 -1.49 -2.04 12.94
C GLU A 32 -2.88 -2.57 13.27
N ALA A 33 -3.02 -3.90 13.28
CA ALA A 33 -4.20 -4.61 13.73
C ALA A 33 -3.81 -5.83 14.56
N VAL A 34 -4.76 -6.36 15.34
CA VAL A 34 -4.61 -7.61 16.08
C VAL A 34 -5.70 -8.56 15.58
N ALA A 35 -5.34 -9.80 15.31
CA ALA A 35 -6.30 -10.85 14.99
C ALA A 35 -6.37 -11.86 16.14
N GLU A 36 -7.57 -12.17 16.60
CA GLU A 36 -7.82 -13.14 17.66
C GLU A 36 -7.91 -14.58 17.12
N SER A 37 -7.96 -14.74 15.79
CA SER A 37 -8.01 -16.03 15.11
C SER A 37 -7.45 -15.95 13.68
N PRO A 38 -7.08 -17.10 13.08
CA PRO A 38 -6.66 -17.14 11.67
C PRO A 38 -7.72 -16.59 10.70
N ALA A 39 -9.00 -16.88 10.94
CA ALA A 39 -10.09 -16.40 10.10
C ALA A 39 -10.26 -14.87 10.17
N GLU A 40 -9.96 -14.27 11.33
CA GLU A 40 -9.95 -12.81 11.45
C GLU A 40 -8.76 -12.19 10.73
N ALA A 41 -7.58 -12.81 10.79
CA ALA A 41 -6.42 -12.36 10.03
C ALA A 41 -6.69 -12.37 8.52
N GLU A 42 -7.29 -13.45 8.00
CA GLU A 42 -7.72 -13.55 6.59
C GLU A 42 -8.72 -12.44 6.22
N ARG A 43 -9.74 -12.22 7.06
CA ARG A 43 -10.72 -11.14 6.84
C ARG A 43 -10.04 -9.77 6.78
N LEU A 44 -9.12 -9.47 7.69
CA LEU A 44 -8.37 -8.21 7.70
C LEU A 44 -7.53 -8.03 6.43
N VAL A 45 -6.94 -9.11 5.92
CA VAL A 45 -6.20 -9.09 4.66
C VAL A 45 -7.12 -8.79 3.48
N ASP A 46 -8.27 -9.46 3.40
CA ASP A 46 -9.24 -9.27 2.33
C ASP A 46 -9.82 -7.85 2.32
N GLU A 47 -10.22 -7.35 3.49
CA GLU A 47 -10.73 -5.99 3.65
C GLU A 47 -9.69 -4.94 3.23
N ALA A 48 -8.45 -5.07 3.68
CA ALA A 48 -7.38 -4.13 3.34
C ALA A 48 -7.04 -4.15 1.84
N SER A 49 -7.06 -5.33 1.23
CA SER A 49 -6.74 -5.55 -0.19
C SER A 49 -7.85 -5.04 -1.12
N ALA A 50 -9.11 -5.08 -0.68
CA ALA A 50 -10.27 -4.66 -1.47
C ALA A 50 -10.43 -3.14 -1.59
N VAL A 51 -9.78 -2.36 -0.72
CA VAL A 51 -9.88 -0.89 -0.74
C VAL A 51 -9.17 -0.33 -1.99
N PRO A 52 -9.86 0.41 -2.87
CA PRO A 52 -9.24 1.02 -4.05
C PRO A 52 -8.19 2.08 -3.69
N PHE A 53 -7.25 2.32 -4.61
CA PHE A 53 -6.32 3.44 -4.51
C PHE A 53 -6.87 4.68 -5.21
N ASP A 54 -6.63 5.84 -4.60
CA ASP A 54 -6.76 7.13 -5.27
C ASP A 54 -5.44 7.45 -5.97
N LEU A 55 -5.44 7.39 -7.31
CA LEU A 55 -4.25 7.65 -8.12
C LEU A 55 -3.79 9.11 -8.06
N GLU A 56 -4.68 10.07 -7.79
CA GLU A 56 -4.34 11.49 -7.81
C GLU A 56 -3.62 11.93 -6.53
N GLN A 57 -4.07 11.38 -5.40
CA GLN A 57 -3.56 11.73 -4.06
C GLN A 57 -2.43 10.80 -3.60
N GLY A 58 -2.49 9.51 -3.94
CA GLY A 58 -1.59 8.51 -3.36
C GLY A 58 -1.68 8.45 -1.82
N PRO A 59 -0.73 7.79 -1.14
CA PRO A 59 0.32 6.94 -1.69
C PRO A 59 -0.23 5.64 -2.31
N LEU A 60 0.48 5.09 -3.29
CA LEU A 60 0.11 3.87 -4.02
C LEU A 60 0.69 2.56 -3.42
N LEU A 61 1.14 2.68 -2.17
CA LEU A 61 1.58 1.60 -1.30
C LEU A 61 0.87 1.77 0.04
N ARG A 62 0.30 0.69 0.56
CA ARG A 62 -0.23 0.60 1.93
C ARG A 62 0.36 -0.61 2.63
N ALA A 63 0.73 -0.43 3.90
CA ALA A 63 1.24 -1.49 4.74
C ALA A 63 0.31 -1.72 5.93
N LEU A 64 -0.03 -2.97 6.20
CA LEU A 64 -0.78 -3.41 7.36
C LEU A 64 0.03 -4.49 8.09
N LEU A 65 0.31 -4.27 9.37
CA LEU A 65 0.90 -5.27 10.25
C LEU A 65 -0.18 -5.87 11.14
N ILE A 66 -0.48 -7.14 10.95
CA ILE A 66 -1.46 -7.89 11.73
C ILE A 66 -0.69 -8.74 12.75
N ARG A 67 -0.95 -8.52 14.03
CA ARG A 67 -0.40 -9.32 15.12
C ARG A 67 -1.26 -10.55 15.36
N LEU A 68 -0.64 -11.74 15.29
CA LEU A 68 -1.26 -13.03 15.60
C LEU A 68 -0.92 -13.49 17.01
N ALA A 69 0.31 -13.22 17.46
CA ALA A 69 0.82 -13.47 18.81
C ALA A 69 1.90 -12.44 19.17
N ALA A 70 2.58 -12.60 20.32
CA ALA A 70 3.62 -11.67 20.76
C ALA A 70 4.80 -11.58 19.76
N ASP A 71 5.12 -12.70 19.11
CA ASP A 71 6.25 -12.89 18.20
C ASP A 71 5.83 -13.36 16.79
N ASP A 72 4.53 -13.43 16.51
CA ASP A 72 3.97 -13.89 15.22
C ASP A 72 3.08 -12.81 14.59
N HIS A 73 3.41 -12.44 13.36
CA HIS A 73 2.80 -11.31 12.64
C HIS A 73 2.71 -11.59 11.14
N VAL A 74 1.67 -11.04 10.52
CA VAL A 74 1.52 -10.98 9.06
C VAL A 74 1.74 -9.54 8.62
N LEU A 75 2.69 -9.32 7.71
CA LEU A 75 2.84 -8.04 7.02
C LEU A 75 2.17 -8.13 5.65
N LEU A 76 1.09 -7.37 5.47
CA LEU A 76 0.44 -7.18 4.18
C LEU A 76 0.97 -5.91 3.53
N LEU A 77 1.50 -6.04 2.31
CA LEU A 77 1.83 -4.92 1.43
C LEU A 77 0.84 -4.94 0.26
N VAL A 78 0.03 -3.89 0.15
CA VAL A 78 -0.86 -3.70 -1.00
C VAL A 78 -0.24 -2.61 -1.86
N VAL A 79 0.02 -2.93 -3.13
CA VAL A 79 0.71 -2.04 -4.07
C VAL A 79 -0.11 -1.93 -5.34
N HIS A 80 -0.30 -0.70 -5.82
CA HIS A 80 -0.92 -0.51 -7.12
C HIS A 80 0.06 -0.94 -8.25
N HIS A 81 -0.41 -1.76 -9.19
CA HIS A 81 0.44 -2.30 -10.25
C HIS A 81 1.10 -1.24 -11.17
N SER A 82 0.56 -0.02 -11.22
CA SER A 82 1.19 1.09 -11.96
C SER A 82 2.55 1.52 -11.38
N VAL A 83 2.83 1.17 -10.12
CA VAL A 83 4.07 1.49 -9.41
C VAL A 83 4.89 0.26 -9.01
N SER A 84 4.43 -0.94 -9.38
CA SER A 84 5.15 -2.21 -9.21
C SER A 84 4.62 -3.23 -10.22
N ASP A 85 5.50 -3.87 -10.96
CA ASP A 85 5.16 -5.13 -11.63
C ASP A 85 5.36 -6.30 -10.63
N GLY A 86 4.67 -7.42 -10.82
CA GLY A 86 4.78 -8.59 -9.93
C GLY A 86 6.18 -9.24 -9.92
N TRP A 87 7.10 -8.78 -10.77
CA TRP A 87 8.51 -9.18 -10.78
C TRP A 87 9.33 -8.35 -9.78
N SER A 88 8.92 -7.11 -9.50
CA SER A 88 9.57 -6.24 -8.51
C SER A 88 9.33 -6.67 -7.05
N SER A 89 8.44 -7.65 -6.82
CA SER A 89 8.17 -8.26 -5.52
C SER A 89 8.92 -9.58 -5.27
N GLU A 90 9.75 -10.03 -6.20
CA GLU A 90 10.67 -11.19 -6.05
C GLU A 90 12.13 -10.77 -5.87
#